data_AF-A0A920NWF1-F1
#
_entry.id   AF-A0A920NWF1-F1
#
_cell.length_a   1.000
_cell.length_b   1.000
_cell.length_c   1.000
_cell.angle_alpha   90.00
_cell.angle_beta   90.00
_cell.angle_gamma   90.00
#
_symmetry.space_group_name_H-M   'P 1'
#
loop_
_entity.id
_entity.type
_entity.pdbx_description
1 polymer ?
#
loop_
_entity_poly.entity_id
_entity_poly.type
_entity_poly.pdbx_seq_one_letter_code
_entity_poly.pdbx_strand_id
1 'polypeptide(L)'
;MHILLTRPLEDCSEMILKFQSLGHQVSHLPLIRIEKVNYEEINFSEYGGIVFTSANAVKFLNTVKLDKNIKCFCVGKLQKKSKKCWFSKYNCG
;
A
#
# COMPACT_ATOMS: atom_id res chain seq x y z
N MET A 1 25.18 11.73 5.48
CA MET A 1 25.00 10.91 4.26
C MET A 1 24.04 11.64 3.33
N HIS A 2 24.23 11.45 2.02
CA HIS A 2 23.30 11.92 1.00
C HIS A 2 22.52 10.72 0.46
N ILE A 3 21.20 10.75 0.57
CA ILE A 3 20.31 9.65 0.22
C ILE A 3 19.54 10.03 -1.05
N LEU A 4 19.55 9.17 -2.06
CA LEU A 4 18.72 9.29 -3.25
C LEU A 4 17.50 8.38 -3.13
N LEU A 5 16.29 8.95 -3.21
CA LEU A 5 15.05 8.19 -3.23
C LEU A 5 14.48 8.13 -4.64
N THR A 6 14.15 6.91 -5.09
CA THR A 6 13.72 6.63 -6.48
C THR A 6 12.25 6.23 -6.62
N ARG A 7 11.51 6.24 -5.52
CA ARG A 7 10.07 5.94 -5.49
C ARG A 7 9.22 7.18 -5.81
N PRO A 8 7.96 7.02 -6.24
CA PRO A 8 7.02 8.13 -6.37
C PRO A 8 6.87 8.92 -5.06
N LEU A 9 6.64 10.23 -5.17
CA LEU A 9 6.62 11.14 -4.02
C LEU A 9 5.56 10.75 -2.99
N GLU A 10 4.41 10.27 -3.45
CA GLU A 10 3.28 9.86 -2.62
C GLU A 10 3.66 8.73 -1.67
N ASP A 11 4.56 7.85 -2.12
CA ASP A 11 5.00 6.66 -1.40
C ASP A 11 6.18 6.93 -0.45
N CYS A 12 6.97 7.98 -0.71
CA CYS A 12 8.22 8.23 0.03
C CYS A 12 8.24 9.55 0.81
N SER A 13 7.19 10.36 0.77
CA SER A 13 7.09 11.63 1.51
C SER A 13 7.43 11.50 3.01
N GLU A 14 6.85 10.52 3.71
CA GLU A 14 7.14 10.27 5.13
C GLU A 14 8.60 9.84 5.36
N MET A 15 9.18 9.12 4.40
CA MET A 15 10.57 8.68 4.45
C MET A 15 11.55 9.86 4.26
N ILE A 16 11.23 10.78 3.33
CA ILE A 16 11.98 12.02 3.13
C ILE A 16 12.04 12.80 4.43
N LEU A 17 10.88 13.07 5.05
CA LEU A 17 10.79 13.84 6.30
C LEU A 17 11.56 13.18 7.44
N LYS A 18 11.45 11.86 7.59
CA LYS A 18 12.21 11.12 8.62
C LYS A 18 13.71 11.25 8.42
N PHE A 19 14.21 11.03 7.21
CA PHE A 19 15.65 11.13 6.96
C PHE A 19 16.18 12.56 7.11
N GLN A 20 15.41 13.56 6.69
CA GLN A 20 15.76 14.97 6.94
C GLN A 20 15.80 15.29 8.44
N SER A 21 14.84 14.79 9.23
CA SER A 21 14.84 14.99 10.70
C SER A 21 16.03 14.33 11.42
N LEU A 22 16.62 13.30 10.79
CA LEU A 22 17.82 12.61 11.28
C LEU A 22 19.13 13.31 10.81
N GLY A 23 19.03 14.44 10.12
CA GLY A 23 20.19 15.21 9.63
C GLY A 23 20.79 14.69 8.33
N HIS A 24 20.08 13.85 7.58
CA HIS A 24 20.53 13.40 6.26
C HIS A 24 20.05 14.33 5.14
N GLN A 25 20.90 14.55 4.15
CA GLN A 25 20.50 15.19 2.90
C GLN A 25 19.75 14.19 2.04
N VAL A 26 18.65 14.62 1.43
CA VAL A 26 17.81 13.75 0.59
C VAL A 26 17.58 14.40 -0.76
N SER A 27 17.89 13.66 -1.83
CA SER A 27 17.47 13.97 -3.19
C SER A 27 16.40 12.98 -3.64
N HIS A 28 15.47 13.43 -4.47
CA HIS A 28 14.34 12.63 -4.94
C HIS A 28 14.32 12.61 -6.46
N LEU A 29 14.30 11.42 -7.05
CA LEU A 29 14.26 11.20 -8.49
C LEU A 29 13.42 9.94 -8.80
N PRO A 30 12.10 10.06 -8.98
CA PRO A 30 11.24 8.92 -9.31
C PRO A 30 11.70 8.20 -10.59
N LEU A 31 11.96 6.90 -10.47
CA LEU A 31 12.34 6.04 -11.63
C LEU A 31 11.21 5.10 -12.06
N ILE A 32 10.18 4.97 -11.22
CA ILE A 32 9.01 4.14 -11.50
C ILE A 32 7.74 4.97 -11.39
N ARG A 33 6.75 4.65 -12.21
CA ARG A 33 5.39 5.20 -12.13
C ARG A 33 4.42 4.08 -11.80
N ILE A 34 3.40 4.42 -11.03
CA ILE A 34 2.35 3.49 -10.63
C ILE A 34 1.08 3.90 -11.36
N GLU A 35 0.56 2.99 -12.17
CA GLU A 35 -0.67 3.19 -12.91
C GLU A 35 -1.69 2.14 -12.52
N LYS A 36 -2.97 2.54 -12.51
CA LYS A 36 -4.05 1.60 -12.29
C LYS A 36 -4.21 0.74 -13.53
N VAL A 37 -4.17 -0.58 -13.34
CA VAL A 37 -4.52 -1.54 -14.38
C VAL A 37 -6.02 -1.81 -14.30
N ASN A 38 -6.68 -1.85 -15.46
CA ASN A 38 -8.06 -2.28 -15.55
C ASN A 38 -8.10 -3.81 -15.55
N TYR A 39 -9.04 -4.37 -14.79
CA TYR A 39 -9.25 -5.80 -14.65
C TYR A 39 -10.74 -6.08 -14.72
N GLU A 40 -11.09 -7.32 -15.09
CA GLU A 40 -12.48 -7.77 -15.11
C GLU A 40 -13.10 -7.73 -13.72
N GLU A 41 -14.42 -7.62 -13.64
CA GLU A 41 -15.08 -7.59 -12.35
C GLU A 41 -14.89 -8.93 -11.61
N ILE A 42 -14.30 -8.87 -10.42
CA ILE A 42 -14.03 -10.05 -9.60
C ILE A 42 -15.27 -10.38 -8.78
N ASN A 43 -15.79 -11.59 -8.92
CA ASN A 43 -16.82 -12.11 -8.03
C ASN A 43 -16.22 -12.54 -6.68
N PHE A 44 -16.22 -11.64 -5.69
CA PHE A 44 -15.64 -11.94 -4.37
C PHE A 44 -16.35 -13.05 -3.59
N SER A 45 -17.59 -13.42 -3.96
CA SER A 45 -18.32 -14.51 -3.29
C SER A 45 -17.68 -15.89 -3.49
N GLU A 46 -16.85 -16.06 -4.52
CA GLU A 46 -16.14 -17.31 -4.83
C GLU A 46 -14.87 -17.51 -3.98
N TYR A 47 -14.47 -16.50 -3.18
CA TYR A 47 -13.20 -16.49 -2.46
C TYR A 47 -13.42 -16.40 -0.95
N GLY A 48 -12.68 -17.22 -0.20
CA GLY A 48 -12.71 -17.20 1.28
C GLY A 48 -11.94 -16.06 1.94
N GLY A 49 -11.16 -15.30 1.15
CA GLY A 49 -10.35 -14.20 1.64
C GLY A 49 -9.51 -13.52 0.57
N ILE A 50 -8.92 -12.37 0.90
CA ILE A 50 -8.09 -11.55 0.02
C ILE A 50 -6.75 -11.29 0.70
N VAL A 51 -5.64 -11.44 -0.06
CA VAL A 51 -4.29 -11.09 0.40
C VAL A 51 -3.79 -9.88 -0.40
N PHE A 52 -3.48 -8.79 0.30
CA PHE A 52 -2.87 -7.60 -0.26
C PHE A 52 -1.36 -7.64 -0.05
N THR A 53 -0.62 -7.70 -1.15
CA THR A 53 0.85 -7.73 -1.14
C THR A 53 1.49 -6.34 -1.23
N SER A 54 0.70 -5.29 -1.51
CA SER A 54 1.18 -3.92 -1.58
C SER A 54 0.10 -2.91 -1.18
N ALA A 55 0.54 -1.71 -0.76
CA ALA A 55 -0.36 -0.59 -0.52
C ALA A 55 -1.10 -0.11 -1.79
N ASN A 56 -0.46 -0.26 -2.95
CA ASN A 56 -1.04 0.11 -4.24
C ASN A 56 -2.22 -0.80 -4.64
N ALA A 57 -2.16 -2.10 -4.31
CA ALA A 57 -3.28 -3.01 -4.51
C ALA A 57 -4.52 -2.54 -3.72
N VAL A 58 -4.34 -2.15 -2.45
CA VAL A 58 -5.44 -1.60 -1.63
C VAL A 58 -5.96 -0.29 -2.20
N LYS A 59 -5.07 0.59 -2.69
CA LYS A 59 -5.42 1.90 -3.27
C LYS A 59 -6.27 1.78 -4.53
N PHE A 60 -5.98 0.81 -5.39
CA PHE A 60 -6.66 0.68 -6.70
C PHE A 60 -7.81 -0.33 -6.73
N LEU A 61 -7.92 -1.18 -5.72
CA LEU A 61 -9.07 -2.07 -5.57
C LEU A 61 -10.34 -1.25 -5.34
N ASN A 62 -11.38 -1.52 -6.13
CA ASN A 62 -12.68 -0.91 -5.89
C ASN A 62 -13.34 -1.55 -4.65
N THR A 63 -13.25 -0.88 -3.50
CA THR A 63 -13.77 -1.42 -2.23
C THR A 63 -15.28 -1.31 -2.07
N VAL A 64 -15.98 -0.66 -3.01
CA VAL A 64 -17.44 -0.46 -2.92
C VAL A 64 -18.21 -1.79 -3.03
N LYS A 65 -17.66 -2.77 -3.75
CA LYS A 65 -18.29 -4.08 -4.00
C LYS A 65 -17.79 -5.20 -3.07
N LEU A 66 -16.92 -4.90 -2.11
CA LEU A 66 -16.41 -5.90 -1.18
C LEU A 66 -17.46 -6.20 -0.10
N ASP A 67 -17.78 -7.49 0.06
CA ASP A 67 -18.49 -7.94 1.25
C ASP A 67 -17.63 -7.63 2.49
N LYS A 68 -18.25 -7.02 3.51
CA LYS A 68 -17.58 -6.68 4.78
C LYS A 68 -17.15 -7.92 5.56
N ASN A 69 -17.70 -9.09 5.22
CA ASN A 69 -17.39 -10.36 5.87
C ASN A 69 -16.17 -11.07 5.27
N ILE A 70 -15.68 -10.66 4.10
CA ILE A 70 -14.50 -11.31 3.50
C ILE A 70 -13.25 -11.04 4.34
N LYS A 71 -12.50 -12.10 4.62
CA LYS A 71 -11.26 -11.99 5.41
C LYS A 71 -10.20 -11.31 4.55
N CYS A 72 -9.61 -10.23 5.07
CA CYS A 72 -8.54 -9.52 4.37
C CYS A 72 -7.23 -9.62 5.16
N PHE A 73 -6.14 -9.89 4.43
CA PHE A 73 -4.79 -10.04 4.94
C PHE A 73 -3.87 -9.06 4.22
N CYS A 74 -2.90 -8.48 4.92
CA CYS A 74 -1.94 -7.54 4.33
C CYS A 74 -0.52 -7.95 4.67
N VAL A 75 0.36 -7.90 3.67
CA VAL A 75 1.81 -8.04 3.84
C VAL A 75 2.41 -6.68 4.23
N GLY A 76 3.10 -6.64 5.37
CA GLY A 76 3.80 -5.44 5.86
C GLY A 76 2.94 -4.47 6.68
N LYS A 77 3.60 -3.45 7.26
CA LYS A 77 2.95 -2.42 8.08
C LYS A 77 2.28 -1.37 7.20
N LEU A 78 1.02 -1.60 6.83
CA LEU A 78 0.15 -0.56 6.29
C LEU A 78 -0.32 0.37 7.43
N GLN A 79 0.34 1.52 7.59
CA GLN A 79 -0.12 2.59 8.47
C GLN A 79 -1.10 3.50 7.70
N LYS A 80 -2.33 3.63 8.21
CA LYS A 80 -3.25 4.81 8.14
C LYS A 80 -4.59 4.78 7.37
N LYS A 81 -4.98 3.84 6.50
CA LYS A 81 -6.28 3.97 5.77
C LYS A 81 -7.26 2.80 5.80
N SER A 82 -6.99 1.73 6.56
CA SER A 82 -7.92 0.60 6.71
C SER A 82 -8.73 0.65 8.03
N LYS A 83 -9.09 1.84 8.52
CA LYS A 83 -9.83 2.00 9.79
C LYS A 83 -11.24 1.37 9.81
N LYS A 84 -11.69 0.70 8.74
CA LYS A 84 -13.05 0.12 8.64
C LYS A 84 -13.14 -1.25 7.95
N CYS A 85 -12.03 -1.95 7.78
CA CYS A 85 -12.06 -3.34 7.30
C CYS A 85 -11.40 -4.22 8.36
N TRP A 86 -12.05 -5.33 8.69
CA TRP A 86 -11.59 -6.33 9.66
C TRP A 86 -10.39 -7.09 9.10
N PHE A 87 -9.23 -6.43 9.06
CA PHE A 87 -7.98 -7.03 8.63
C PHE A 87 -7.44 -7.92 9.74
N SER A 88 -7.36 -9.22 9.49
CA SER A 88 -6.56 -10.10 10.34
C SER A 88 -5.10 -9.93 9.90
N LYS A 89 -4.27 -9.48 10.83
CA LYS A 89 -2.90 -9.05 10.54
C LYS A 89 -1.99 -10.28 10.44
N TYR A 90 -1.52 -10.61 9.26
CA TYR A 90 -0.36 -11.49 9.11
C TYR A 90 0.88 -10.62 8.89
N ASN A 91 1.73 -10.52 9.91
CA ASN A 91 3.10 -10.08 9.71
C ASN A 91 3.79 -11.19 8.90
N CYS A 92 3.90 -11.05 7.58
CA CYS A 92 5.03 -11.66 6.90
C CYS A 92 6.26 -10.84 7.35
N GLY A 93 7.12 -11.51 8.13
CA GLY A 93 8.37 -10.95 8.65
C GLY A 93 9.34 -10.54 7.55
#